data_AF-A0A7V9IGC5-F1
#
_entry.id   AF-A0A7V9IGC5-F1
#
_cell.length_a   1.000
_cell.length_b   1.000
_cell.length_c   1.000
_cell.angle_alpha   90.00
_cell.angle_beta   90.00
_cell.angle_gamma   90.00
#
_symmetry.space_group_name_H-M   'P 1'
#
loop_
_entity.id
_entity.type
_entity.pdbx_description
1 polymer ?
#
loop_
_entity_poly.entity_id
_entity_poly.type
_entity_poly.pdbx_seq_one_letter_code
_entity_poly.pdbx_strand_id
1 'polypeptide(L)'
;VIAINKMDHPAAKTMLNEVRSILALDREREWRPPIVLTEALRGENVPLLWEKLEEHKSFLDSGGLLEERRRRNLAGEVFAVATSRAKAHLQATVADEPELRRLLDEVQARELDPLSAVREILDKVYGIADDGRPDAR
;
A
#
# COMPACT_ATOMS: atom_id res chain seq x y z
N VAL A 1 13.26 0.70 -9.84
CA VAL A 1 13.09 1.18 -11.24
C VAL A 1 12.04 2.27 -11.23
N ILE A 2 12.20 3.34 -12.00
CA ILE A 2 11.20 4.40 -12.15
C ILE A 2 10.65 4.32 -13.57
N ALA A 3 9.34 4.25 -13.72
CA ALA A 3 8.68 4.29 -15.02
C ALA A 3 7.98 5.64 -15.22
N ILE A 4 8.20 6.27 -16.37
CA ILE A 4 7.50 7.49 -16.80
C ILE A 4 6.65 7.10 -18.01
N ASN A 5 5.34 7.03 -17.80
CA ASN A 5 4.40 6.60 -18.83
C ASN A 5 3.95 7.76 -19.74
N LYS A 6 3.36 7.43 -20.88
CA LYS A 6 2.99 8.36 -21.96
C LYS A 6 4.22 9.05 -22.55
N MET A 7 5.18 8.25 -23.03
CA MET A 7 6.45 8.77 -23.54
C MET A 7 6.30 9.64 -24.80
N ASP A 8 5.16 9.54 -25.48
CA ASP A 8 4.74 10.41 -26.57
C ASP A 8 4.32 11.81 -26.09
N HIS A 9 3.91 11.94 -24.83
CA HIS A 9 3.48 13.20 -24.24
C HIS A 9 4.68 14.13 -24.01
N PRO A 10 4.62 15.41 -24.43
CA PRO A 10 5.73 16.36 -24.28
C PRO A 10 6.24 16.50 -22.85
N ALA A 11 5.35 16.43 -21.85
CA ALA A 11 5.71 16.53 -20.44
C ALA A 11 6.54 15.33 -19.92
N ALA A 12 6.54 14.18 -20.60
CA ALA A 12 7.31 13.01 -20.16
C ALA A 12 8.82 13.26 -20.22
N LYS A 13 9.28 14.02 -21.21
CA LYS A 13 10.70 14.43 -21.32
C LYS A 13 11.09 15.40 -20.20
N THR A 14 10.20 16.32 -19.84
CA THR A 14 10.41 17.24 -18.71
C THR A 14 10.55 16.45 -17.41
N MET A 15 9.60 15.54 -17.15
CA MET A 15 9.62 14.68 -15.96
C MET A 15 10.87 13.80 -15.90
N LEU A 16 11.35 13.29 -17.03
CA LEU A 16 12.61 12.53 -17.10
C LEU A 16 13.79 13.34 -16.58
N ASN A 17 13.91 14.61 -16.98
CA ASN A 17 15.01 15.47 -16.57
C ASN A 17 14.91 15.86 -15.09
N GLU A 18 13.70 16.11 -14.59
CA GLU A 18 13.46 16.39 -13.17
C GLU A 18 13.86 15.20 -12.30
N VAL A 19 13.39 13.99 -12.64
CA VAL A 19 13.72 12.76 -11.91
C VAL A 19 15.23 12.49 -11.95
N ARG A 20 15.89 12.70 -13.11
CA ARG A 20 17.35 12.59 -13.22
C ARG A 20 18.08 13.54 -12.28
N SER A 21 17.60 14.78 -12.18
CA SER A 21 18.20 15.81 -11.34
C SER A 21 18.08 15.46 -9.86
N ILE A 22 16.92 14.96 -9.43
CA ILE A 22 16.68 14.50 -8.07
C ILE A 22 17.57 13.29 -7.74
N LEU A 23 17.66 12.30 -8.63
CA LEU A 23 18.50 11.12 -8.41
C LEU A 23 20.00 11.46 -8.38
N ALA A 24 20.43 12.52 -9.07
CA ALA A 24 21.82 12.95 -9.05
C ALA A 24 22.26 13.54 -7.69
N LEU A 25 21.31 13.99 -6.85
CA LEU A 25 21.60 14.51 -5.51
C LEU A 25 22.05 13.41 -4.55
N ASP A 26 21.67 12.16 -4.80
CA ASP A 26 21.99 11.02 -3.94
C ASP A 26 23.11 10.18 -4.56
N ARG A 27 24.35 10.46 -4.16
CA ARG A 27 25.56 9.90 -4.78
C ARG A 27 26.00 8.56 -4.18
N GLU A 28 25.47 8.17 -3.02
CA GLU A 28 25.95 7.03 -2.22
C GLU A 28 25.14 5.73 -2.41
N ARG A 29 24.17 5.70 -3.34
CA ARG A 29 23.40 4.47 -3.59
C ARG A 29 24.21 3.41 -4.32
N GLU A 30 24.22 2.21 -3.74
CA GLU A 30 24.73 0.98 -4.35
C GLU A 30 23.97 0.61 -5.63
N TRP A 31 22.65 0.87 -5.67
CA TRP A 31 21.83 0.74 -6.87
C TRP A 31 21.28 2.08 -7.32
N ARG A 32 21.60 2.47 -8.56
CA ARG A 32 21.00 3.64 -9.21
C ARG A 32 19.73 3.22 -9.96
N PRO A 33 18.53 3.65 -9.52
CA PRO A 33 17.30 3.25 -10.18
C PRO A 33 17.29 3.68 -11.65
N PRO A 34 17.16 2.76 -12.61
CA PRO A 34 16.98 3.14 -14.01
C PRO A 34 15.62 3.83 -14.18
N ILE A 35 15.58 4.82 -15.07
CA ILE A 35 14.35 5.52 -15.48
C ILE A 35 13.98 5.04 -16.88
N VAL A 36 12.78 4.49 -17.04
CA VAL A 36 12.28 3.95 -18.31
C VAL A 36 11.07 4.77 -18.75
N LEU A 37 11.13 5.32 -19.97
CA LEU A 37 9.98 5.93 -20.62
C LEU A 37 9.13 4.83 -21.27
N THR A 38 7.81 4.83 -21.05
CA THR A 38 6.90 3.81 -21.57
C THR A 38 5.68 4.40 -22.27
N GLU A 39 5.09 3.65 -23.20
CA GLU A 39 3.72 3.87 -23.68
C GLU A 39 2.88 2.62 -23.40
N ALA A 40 2.17 2.63 -22.27
CA ALA A 40 1.45 1.46 -21.78
C ALA A 40 0.35 0.97 -22.74
N LEU A 41 -0.35 1.87 -23.45
CA LEU A 41 -1.46 1.47 -24.33
C LEU A 41 -0.95 0.78 -25.61
N ARG A 42 0.25 1.13 -26.07
CA ARG A 42 0.88 0.54 -27.26
C ARG A 42 1.89 -0.55 -26.90
N GLY A 43 2.15 -0.75 -25.61
CA GLY A 43 3.12 -1.72 -25.09
C GLY A 43 4.59 -1.31 -25.33
N GLU A 44 4.86 -0.07 -25.75
CA GLU A 44 6.22 0.36 -26.06
C GLU A 44 7.05 0.50 -24.78
N ASN A 45 8.28 -0.03 -24.82
CA ASN A 45 9.23 -0.08 -23.71
C ASN A 45 8.73 -0.79 -22.42
N VAL A 46 7.55 -1.42 -22.45
CA VAL A 46 7.09 -2.30 -21.35
C VAL A 46 8.01 -3.52 -21.18
N PRO A 47 8.49 -4.18 -22.26
CA PRO A 47 9.50 -5.25 -22.11
C PRO A 47 10.83 -4.77 -21.51
N LEU A 48 11.28 -3.57 -21.90
CA LEU A 48 12.48 -2.95 -21.32
C LEU A 48 12.30 -2.62 -19.84
N LEU A 49 11.12 -2.13 -19.45
CA LEU A 49 10.79 -1.92 -18.03
C LEU A 49 10.86 -3.25 -17.26
N TRP A 50 10.34 -4.33 -17.83
CA TRP A 50 10.39 -5.66 -17.23
C TRP A 50 11.83 -6.15 -17.02
N GLU A 51 12.68 -6.04 -18.03
CA GLU A 51 14.11 -6.38 -17.94
C GLU A 51 14.80 -5.61 -16.80
N LYS A 52 14.55 -4.29 -16.68
CA LYS A 52 15.12 -3.49 -15.58
C LYS A 52 14.59 -3.87 -14.20
N LEU A 53 13.37 -4.38 -14.11
CA LEU A 53 12.83 -4.93 -12.86
C LEU A 53 13.53 -6.24 -12.49
N GLU A 54 13.82 -7.11 -13.47
CA GLU A 54 14.56 -8.35 -13.27
C GLU A 54 16.02 -8.11 -12.88
N GLU A 55 16.69 -7.12 -13.47
CA GLU A 55 18.04 -6.69 -13.06
C GLU A 55 18.05 -6.20 -11.61
N HIS A 56 17.08 -5.37 -11.23
CA HIS A 56 16.96 -4.88 -9.86
C HIS A 56 16.66 -6.02 -8.87
N LYS A 57 15.81 -6.97 -9.25
CA LYS A 57 15.54 -8.17 -8.47
C LYS A 57 16.83 -8.99 -8.26
N SER A 58 17.59 -9.21 -9.32
CA SER A 58 18.87 -9.94 -9.28
C SER A 58 19.92 -9.22 -8.41
N PHE A 59 19.97 -7.89 -8.48
CA PHE A 59 20.80 -7.08 -7.60
C PHE A 59 20.43 -7.29 -6.12
N LEU A 60 19.13 -7.26 -5.80
CA LEU A 60 18.65 -7.55 -4.44
C LEU A 60 18.95 -9.00 -4.01
N ASP A 61 18.87 -9.96 -4.93
CA ASP A 61 19.18 -11.39 -4.70
C ASP A 61 20.68 -11.60 -4.41
N SER A 62 21.57 -10.88 -5.11
CA SER A 62 23.03 -10.99 -4.95
C SER A 62 23.56 -10.48 -3.60
N GLY A 63 22.78 -9.66 -2.89
CA GLY A 63 23.15 -9.09 -1.59
C GLY A 63 22.88 -9.98 -0.37
N GLY A 64 22.44 -11.24 -0.54
CA GLY A 64 22.25 -12.21 0.56
C GLY A 64 21.14 -11.89 1.58
N LEU A 65 20.49 -10.74 1.46
CA LEU A 65 19.45 -10.23 2.36
C LEU A 65 18.05 -10.81 2.08
N LEU A 66 17.91 -11.64 1.03
CA LEU A 66 16.61 -11.82 0.40
C LEU A 66 15.69 -12.83 1.11
N GLU A 67 16.21 -13.87 1.75
CA GLU A 67 15.35 -14.81 2.51
C GLU A 67 14.83 -14.21 3.82
N GLU A 68 15.67 -13.45 4.53
CA GLU A 68 15.25 -12.74 5.75
C GLU A 68 14.25 -11.61 5.44
N ARG A 69 14.46 -10.92 4.31
CA ARG A 69 13.55 -9.86 3.85
C ARG A 69 12.28 -10.45 3.24
N ARG A 70 12.33 -11.58 2.51
CA ARG A 70 11.14 -12.30 2.04
C ARG A 70 10.27 -12.75 3.19
N ARG A 71 10.85 -13.32 4.25
CA ARG A 71 10.08 -13.76 5.42
C ARG A 71 9.39 -12.59 6.12
N ARG A 72 10.10 -11.46 6.32
CA ARG A 72 9.51 -10.24 6.90
C ARG A 72 8.47 -9.60 5.98
N ASN A 73 8.73 -9.55 4.68
CA ASN A 73 7.81 -8.96 3.70
C ASN A 73 6.56 -9.82 3.49
N LEU A 74 6.68 -11.15 3.52
CA LEU A 74 5.53 -12.05 3.35
C LEU A 74 4.53 -11.88 4.49
N ALA A 75 5.00 -11.80 5.74
CA ALA A 75 4.12 -11.51 6.86
C ALA A 75 3.43 -10.15 6.67
N GLY A 76 4.19 -9.11 6.33
CA GLY A 76 3.65 -7.76 6.07
C GLY A 76 2.63 -7.72 4.92
N GLU A 77 2.88 -8.46 3.84
CA GLU A 77 2.01 -8.56 2.67
C GLU A 77 0.72 -9.31 3.00
N VAL A 78 0.82 -10.43 3.71
CA VAL A 78 -0.35 -11.18 4.19
C VAL A 78 -1.19 -10.32 5.13
N PHE A 79 -0.57 -9.62 6.09
CA PHE A 79 -1.29 -8.70 6.97
C PHE A 79 -1.92 -7.54 6.19
N ALA A 80 -1.21 -6.93 5.24
CA ALA A 80 -1.75 -5.83 4.44
C ALA A 80 -2.98 -6.26 3.63
N VAL A 81 -2.94 -7.45 3.01
CA VAL A 81 -4.08 -8.01 2.27
C VAL A 81 -5.23 -8.35 3.22
N ALA A 82 -4.95 -8.96 4.37
CA ALA A 82 -5.97 -9.29 5.36
C ALA A 82 -6.65 -8.03 5.92
N THR A 83 -5.87 -7.01 6.32
CA THR A 83 -6.37 -5.73 6.82
C THR A 83 -7.17 -4.99 5.76
N SER A 84 -6.72 -4.99 4.49
CA SER A 84 -7.46 -4.38 3.39
C SER A 84 -8.82 -5.03 3.19
N ARG A 85 -8.88 -6.37 3.20
CA ARG A 85 -10.14 -7.13 3.09
C ARG A 85 -11.06 -6.91 4.28
N ALA A 86 -10.51 -6.94 5.49
CA ALA A 86 -11.28 -6.64 6.70
C ALA A 86 -11.84 -5.20 6.64
N LYS A 87 -11.03 -4.20 6.29
CA LYS A 87 -11.53 -2.83 6.15
C LYS A 87 -12.69 -2.74 5.15
N ALA A 88 -12.55 -3.36 3.98
CA ALA A 88 -13.59 -3.35 2.96
C ALA A 88 -14.88 -4.04 3.43
N HIS A 89 -14.75 -5.19 4.10
CA HIS A 89 -15.89 -5.92 4.67
C HIS A 89 -16.60 -5.10 5.74
N LEU A 90 -15.85 -4.51 6.69
CA LEU A 90 -16.38 -3.64 7.73
C LEU A 90 -17.19 -2.47 7.14
N GLN A 91 -16.63 -1.79 6.13
CA GLN A 91 -17.32 -0.67 5.48
C GLN A 91 -18.60 -1.12 4.76
N ALA A 92 -18.57 -2.29 4.10
CA ALA A 92 -19.75 -2.85 3.44
C ALA A 92 -20.83 -3.24 4.44
N THR A 93 -20.49 -3.96 5.52
CA THR A 93 -21.46 -4.40 6.53
C THR A 93 -22.08 -3.22 7.27
N VAL A 94 -21.28 -2.22 7.66
CA VAL A 94 -21.80 -0.99 8.27
C VAL A 94 -22.69 -0.22 7.30
N ALA A 95 -22.39 -0.24 6.00
CA ALA A 95 -23.28 0.32 5.00
C ALA A 95 -24.55 -0.52 4.85
N ASP A 96 -24.54 -1.84 4.90
CA ASP A 96 -25.74 -2.63 4.62
C ASP A 96 -26.66 -2.80 5.84
N GLU A 97 -26.12 -2.71 7.06
CA GLU A 97 -26.88 -2.90 8.30
C GLU A 97 -27.39 -1.58 8.92
N PRO A 98 -28.73 -1.36 8.98
CA PRO A 98 -29.30 -0.13 9.53
C PRO A 98 -28.95 0.13 11.00
N GLU A 99 -28.76 -0.94 11.77
CA GLU A 99 -28.43 -0.84 13.20
C GLU A 99 -27.01 -0.29 13.42
N LEU A 100 -26.03 -0.72 12.61
CA LEU A 100 -24.66 -0.21 12.67
C LEU A 100 -24.56 1.24 12.18
N ARG A 101 -25.36 1.62 11.18
CA ARG A 101 -25.48 3.04 10.78
C ARG A 101 -26.01 3.90 11.93
N ARG A 102 -27.00 3.41 12.67
CA ARG A 102 -27.57 4.14 13.81
C ARG A 102 -26.52 4.43 14.88
N LEU A 103 -25.59 3.50 15.15
CA LEU A 103 -24.48 3.73 16.08
C LEU A 103 -23.59 4.90 15.62
N LEU A 104 -23.34 5.06 14.32
CA LEU A 104 -22.59 6.19 13.79
C LEU A 104 -23.36 7.52 13.97
N ASP A 105 -24.68 7.50 13.77
CA ASP A 105 -25.53 8.67 13.97
C ASP A 105 -25.57 9.09 15.46
N GLU A 106 -25.66 8.12 16.38
CA GLU A 106 -25.61 8.35 17.84
C GLU A 106 -24.27 8.95 18.27
N VAL A 107 -23.15 8.50 17.69
CA VAL A 107 -21.82 9.10 17.92
C VAL A 107 -21.76 10.53 17.40
N GLN A 108 -22.32 10.79 16.22
CA GLN A 108 -22.37 12.13 15.64
C GLN A 108 -23.22 13.09 16.49
N ALA A 109 -24.31 12.57 17.08
CA ALA A 109 -25.17 13.30 18.02
C ALA A 109 -24.55 13.47 19.43
N ARG A 110 -23.40 12.82 19.70
CA ARG A 110 -22.74 12.74 21.02
C ARG A 110 -23.57 12.02 22.09
N GLU A 111 -24.45 11.14 21.66
CA GLU A 111 -25.28 10.29 22.53
C GLU A 111 -24.55 8.98 22.90
N LEU A 112 -23.66 8.53 22.02
CA LEU A 112 -22.79 7.38 22.22
C LEU A 112 -21.32 7.80 22.16
N ASP A 113 -20.50 7.26 23.06
CA ASP A 113 -19.06 7.52 23.00
C ASP A 113 -18.41 6.74 21.84
N PRO A 114 -17.43 7.35 21.12
CA PRO A 114 -16.81 6.72 19.97
C PRO A 114 -16.16 5.35 20.25
N LEU A 115 -15.64 5.12 21.46
CA LEU A 115 -14.93 3.88 21.79
C LEU A 115 -15.92 2.73 22.06
N SER A 116 -17.08 3.01 22.66
CA SER A 116 -18.15 2.03 22.80
C SER A 116 -18.78 1.70 21.45
N ALA A 117 -18.99 2.69 20.58
CA ALA A 117 -19.45 2.43 19.22
C ALA A 117 -18.48 1.53 18.44
N VAL A 118 -17.17 1.75 18.56
CA VAL A 118 -16.15 0.87 17.95
C VAL A 118 -16.27 -0.56 18.47
N ARG A 119 -16.43 -0.75 19.79
CA ARG A 119 -16.58 -2.09 20.38
C ARG A 119 -17.82 -2.81 19.87
N GLU A 120 -18.97 -2.13 19.84
CA GLU A 120 -20.22 -2.72 19.35
C GLU A 120 -20.16 -3.05 17.85
N ILE A 121 -19.54 -2.18 17.04
CA ILE A 121 -19.35 -2.43 15.61
C ILE A 121 -18.41 -3.63 15.38
N LEU A 122 -17.30 -3.73 16.12
CA LEU A 122 -16.36 -4.85 15.99
C LEU A 122 -16.95 -6.18 16.47
N ASP A 123 -17.71 -6.17 17.56
CA ASP A 123 -18.41 -7.36 18.06
C ASP A 123 -19.44 -7.86 17.05
N LYS A 124 -20.26 -6.97 16.49
CA LYS A 124 -21.28 -7.35 15.50
C LYS A 124 -20.69 -7.81 14.16
N VAL A 125 -19.66 -7.15 13.67
CA VAL A 125 -19.09 -7.44 12.33
C VAL A 125 -18.14 -8.65 12.37
N TYR A 126 -17.38 -8.83 13.46
CA TYR A 126 -16.33 -9.85 13.53
C TYR A 126 -16.47 -10.84 14.68
N GLY A 127 -17.46 -10.68 15.57
CA GLY A 127 -17.56 -11.48 16.80
C GLY A 127 -16.38 -11.25 17.75
N ILE A 128 -15.67 -10.12 17.61
CA ILE A 128 -14.54 -9.75 18.46
C ILE A 128 -15.12 -9.02 19.67
N ALA A 129 -15.54 -9.79 20.66
CA ALA A 129 -15.81 -9.26 21.99
C ALA A 129 -14.47 -8.84 22.62
N ASP A 130 -14.36 -7.56 22.98
CA ASP A 130 -13.22 -7.03 23.73
C ASP A 130 -13.06 -7.82 25.04
N ASP A 131 -12.07 -8.73 25.10
CA ASP A 131 -11.73 -9.50 26.29
C ASP A 131 -10.89 -8.67 27.27
N GLY A 132 -11.21 -7.38 27.42
CA GLY A 132 -10.84 -6.53 28.55
C GLY A 132 -9.38 -6.62 29.01
N ARG A 133 -8.42 -6.82 28.11
CA ARG A 133 -7.01 -6.84 28.52
C ARG A 133 -6.53 -5.41 28.73
N PRO A 134 -6.16 -5.02 29.97
CA PRO A 134 -5.56 -3.73 30.19
C PRO A 134 -4.19 -3.72 29.53
N ASP A 135 -3.89 -2.65 28.78
CA ASP A 135 -2.58 -2.40 28.19
C ASP A 135 -1.47 -2.64 29.22
N ALA A 136 -0.67 -3.67 28.97
CA ALA A 136 0.52 -3.96 29.74
C ALA A 136 1.62 -2.96 29.32
N ARG A 137 1.76 -1.94 30.19
CA ARG A 137 2.91 -1.07 30.48
C ARG A 137 4.13 -1.13 29.55
#